data_AF-A0A1A8CVR4-F1
#
_entry.id   AF-A0A1A8CVR4-F1
#
_cell.length_a   1.000
_cell.length_b   1.000
_cell.length_c   1.000
_cell.angle_alpha   90.00
_cell.angle_beta   90.00
_cell.angle_gamma   90.00
#
_symmetry.space_group_name_H-M   'P 1'
#
loop_
_entity.id
_entity.type
_entity.pdbx_description
1 polymer ?
#
loop_
_entity_poly.entity_id
_entity_poly.type
_entity_poly.pdbx_seq_one_letter_code
_entity_poly.pdbx_strand_id
1 'polypeptide(L)'
;MENYTETPLQLAAAAGNFELVSLLLERGADPMVGTMYRNGISTAPQGDMNSYSLAAAHGHRNVFRKLLSHTEKGKGDVLSLEEMLAESSELEAGSSSSQLDLVRTGKAKLKALKEAMYHSSEHGHVDITIDIRSLGVPWTLHTWLESLRTCFHQHRRPLIQGLLKEFSCIEEEEYTEELITHGLPLMYQILRASKNEVISQQLAAIFTQCYGPYPIPKLTEIKRKQTSRLDPHFLNNKEMSDVTFLVEGKPFYAHKVLLFTASNRFKILLANRPCGENTCIEISNVKYHIFQLVMQYLYCGGADALHIRNTDVMEVRPIIKFLSRAARGSSVLC
;
A
#
# COMPACT_ATOMS: atom_id res chain seq x y z
N MET A 1 16.72 -5.10 39.16
CA MET A 1 16.27 -6.36 38.54
C MET A 1 14.91 -6.66 39.12
N GLU A 2 13.87 -6.22 38.45
CA GLU A 2 12.50 -6.59 38.82
C GLU A 2 12.34 -8.07 38.45
N ASN A 3 12.05 -8.93 39.42
CA ASN A 3 11.91 -10.36 39.19
C ASN A 3 10.60 -10.61 38.44
N TYR A 4 10.67 -10.61 37.11
CA TYR A 4 9.63 -11.09 36.22
C TYR A 4 9.47 -12.60 36.45
N THR A 5 8.33 -13.01 37.00
CA THR A 5 8.03 -14.44 37.17
C THR A 5 7.42 -14.94 35.88
N GLU A 6 8.18 -15.08 34.80
CA GLU A 6 7.68 -15.69 33.56
C GLU A 6 7.43 -17.20 33.77
N THR A 7 6.36 -17.74 33.20
CA THR A 7 6.11 -19.18 33.19
C THR A 7 7.17 -19.91 32.36
N PRO A 8 7.46 -21.19 32.67
CA PRO A 8 8.35 -22.00 31.84
C PRO A 8 7.90 -22.05 30.36
N LEU A 9 6.58 -21.97 30.11
CA LEU A 9 6.02 -21.97 28.76
C LEU A 9 6.29 -20.64 28.03
N GLN A 10 6.17 -19.49 28.70
CA GLN A 10 6.51 -18.17 28.16
C GLN A 10 7.99 -18.09 27.77
N LEU A 11 8.89 -18.56 28.65
CA LEU A 11 10.33 -18.62 28.39
C LEU A 11 10.67 -19.52 27.20
N ALA A 12 10.07 -20.71 27.14
CA ALA A 12 10.26 -21.64 26.03
C ALA A 12 9.72 -21.06 24.71
N ALA A 13 8.60 -20.34 24.76
CA ALA A 13 8.00 -19.67 23.61
C ALA A 13 8.84 -18.50 23.10
N ALA A 14 9.37 -17.66 23.98
CA ALA A 14 10.28 -16.56 23.65
C ALA A 14 11.61 -17.07 23.07
N ALA A 15 12.14 -18.18 23.61
CA ALA A 15 13.35 -18.82 23.12
C ALA A 15 13.15 -19.56 21.78
N GLY A 16 11.91 -19.80 21.36
CA GLY A 16 11.62 -20.57 20.14
C GLY A 16 11.88 -22.06 20.26
N ASN A 17 11.96 -22.60 21.49
CA ASN A 17 12.28 -24.00 21.72
C ASN A 17 11.04 -24.88 21.51
N PHE A 18 10.86 -25.31 20.26
CA PHE A 18 9.70 -26.11 19.82
C PHE A 18 9.51 -27.39 20.64
N GLU A 19 10.60 -28.10 20.96
CA GLU A 19 10.53 -29.36 21.71
C GLU A 19 10.10 -29.13 23.16
N LEU A 20 10.67 -28.10 23.80
CA LEU A 20 10.31 -27.76 25.17
C LEU A 20 8.86 -27.26 25.27
N VAL A 21 8.41 -26.45 24.30
CA VAL A 21 7.00 -26.03 24.22
C VAL A 21 6.09 -27.24 24.03
N SER A 22 6.44 -28.17 23.14
CA SER A 22 5.65 -29.39 22.92
C SER A 22 5.52 -30.22 24.20
N LEU A 23 6.64 -30.43 24.90
CA LEU A 23 6.66 -31.16 26.17
C LEU A 23 5.82 -30.48 27.24
N LEU A 24 5.90 -29.15 27.38
CA LEU A 24 5.14 -28.41 28.37
C LEU A 24 3.64 -28.47 28.07
N LEU A 25 3.24 -28.37 26.80
CA LEU A 25 1.84 -28.51 26.37
C LEU A 25 1.30 -29.92 26.62
N GLU A 26 2.10 -30.96 26.38
CA GLU A 26 1.75 -32.36 26.69
C GLU A 26 1.56 -32.59 28.20
N ARG A 27 2.24 -31.79 29.04
CA ARG A 27 2.10 -31.82 30.50
C ARG A 27 0.99 -30.91 31.03
N GLY A 28 0.14 -30.37 30.16
CA GLY A 28 -1.02 -29.57 30.54
C GLY A 28 -0.71 -28.11 30.87
N ALA A 29 0.43 -27.57 30.42
CA ALA A 29 0.69 -26.14 30.55
C ALA A 29 -0.32 -25.35 29.71
N ASP A 30 -1.05 -24.43 30.34
CA ASP A 30 -2.03 -23.58 29.66
C ASP A 30 -1.34 -22.37 28.99
N PRO A 31 -1.44 -22.23 27.65
CA PRO A 31 -0.90 -21.08 26.90
C PRO A 31 -1.53 -19.73 27.25
N MET A 32 -2.74 -19.72 27.82
CA MET A 32 -3.48 -18.51 28.21
C MET A 32 -3.07 -18.00 29.59
N VAL A 33 -2.34 -18.79 30.38
CA VAL A 33 -1.83 -18.37 31.68
C VAL A 33 -0.61 -17.49 31.46
N GLY A 34 -0.83 -16.18 31.50
CA GLY A 34 0.20 -15.16 31.60
C GLY A 34 0.46 -14.81 33.07
N THR A 35 1.66 -14.33 33.34
CA THR A 35 2.06 -13.95 34.69
C THR A 35 1.65 -12.52 34.96
N MET A 36 0.73 -12.37 35.92
CA MET A 36 0.21 -11.08 36.34
C MET A 36 1.34 -10.23 36.94
N TYR A 37 1.34 -8.92 36.64
CA TYR A 37 2.07 -7.96 37.46
C TYR A 37 1.63 -8.11 38.92
N ARG A 38 2.59 -8.31 39.84
CA ARG A 38 2.36 -8.57 41.28
C ARG A 38 1.52 -7.48 42.00
N ASN A 39 1.22 -6.36 41.35
CA ASN A 39 0.46 -5.25 41.93
C ASN A 39 -0.84 -4.88 41.18
N GLY A 40 -1.41 -5.74 40.32
CA GLY A 40 -2.74 -5.51 39.73
C GLY A 40 -2.89 -4.23 38.88
N ILE A 41 -1.79 -3.56 38.55
CA ILE A 41 -1.73 -2.37 37.71
C ILE A 41 -0.69 -2.66 36.62
N SER A 42 -1.15 -3.05 35.43
CA SER A 42 -0.29 -3.08 34.24
C SER A 42 0.07 -1.63 33.87
N THR A 43 1.36 -1.31 33.81
CA THR A 43 1.86 -0.03 33.29
C THR A 43 2.04 -0.04 31.77
N ALA A 44 1.88 -1.20 31.12
CA ALA A 44 1.76 -1.30 29.67
C ALA A 44 0.29 -1.08 29.26
N PRO A 45 -0.02 -0.16 28.33
CA PRO A 45 -1.40 0.11 27.91
C PRO A 45 -2.11 -1.09 27.25
N GLN A 46 -1.43 -2.22 27.01
CA GLN A 46 -1.96 -3.38 26.26
C GLN A 46 -1.90 -4.76 26.94
N GLY A 47 -1.59 -4.86 28.25
CA GLY A 47 -1.85 -6.09 29.04
C GLY A 47 -0.67 -7.05 29.28
N ASP A 48 -0.97 -8.20 29.89
CA ASP A 48 0.01 -9.22 30.33
C ASP A 48 0.49 -10.07 29.15
N MET A 49 1.81 -10.06 28.91
CA MET A 49 2.41 -10.74 27.75
C MET A 49 2.29 -12.25 27.86
N ASN A 50 1.39 -12.85 27.08
CA ASN A 50 1.10 -14.28 27.09
C ASN A 50 2.07 -15.08 26.20
N SER A 51 1.99 -16.42 26.24
CA SER A 51 2.89 -17.28 25.46
C SER A 51 2.75 -17.09 23.94
N TYR A 52 1.58 -16.66 23.45
CA TYR A 52 1.36 -16.35 22.03
C TYR A 52 2.04 -15.05 21.64
N SER A 53 1.88 -13.99 22.44
CA SER A 53 2.49 -12.70 22.14
C SER A 53 4.01 -12.75 22.19
N LEU A 54 4.60 -13.55 23.10
CA LEU A 54 6.05 -13.81 23.10
C LEU A 54 6.52 -14.58 21.87
N ALA A 55 5.86 -15.70 21.52
CA ALA A 55 6.22 -16.44 20.30
C ALA A 55 6.10 -15.58 19.04
N ALA A 56 5.08 -14.72 18.99
CA ALA A 56 4.82 -13.80 17.88
C ALA A 56 5.82 -12.64 17.83
N ALA A 57 6.19 -12.07 18.99
CA ALA A 57 7.16 -10.99 19.11
C ALA A 57 8.56 -11.39 18.64
N HIS A 58 8.94 -12.65 18.88
CA HIS A 58 10.25 -13.19 18.49
C HIS A 58 10.26 -13.90 17.13
N GLY A 59 9.12 -13.96 16.43
CA GLY A 59 9.06 -14.51 15.08
C GLY A 59 9.03 -16.04 15.00
N HIS A 60 8.73 -16.73 16.11
CA HIS A 60 8.72 -18.19 16.19
C HIS A 60 7.43 -18.78 15.64
N ARG A 61 7.22 -18.66 14.32
CA ARG A 61 6.00 -19.11 13.62
C ARG A 61 5.62 -20.56 13.89
N ASN A 62 6.61 -21.47 13.97
CA ASN A 62 6.37 -22.89 14.24
C ASN A 62 5.88 -23.14 15.66
N VAL A 63 6.46 -22.44 16.64
CA VAL A 63 6.04 -22.47 18.04
C VAL A 63 4.64 -21.89 18.19
N PHE A 64 4.38 -20.74 17.55
CA PHE A 64 3.06 -20.10 17.53
C PHE A 64 1.96 -21.05 17.04
N ARG A 65 2.19 -21.75 15.92
CA ARG A 65 1.25 -22.75 15.39
C ARG A 65 1.07 -23.96 16.30
N LYS A 66 2.15 -24.41 16.97
CA LYS A 66 2.09 -25.51 17.92
C LYS A 66 1.21 -25.15 19.12
N LEU A 67 1.40 -23.96 19.69
CA LEU A 67 0.55 -23.41 20.76
C LEU A 67 -0.93 -23.41 20.34
N LEU A 68 -1.22 -22.92 19.13
CA LEU A 68 -2.57 -22.91 18.59
C LEU A 68 -3.17 -24.33 18.46
N SER A 69 -2.42 -25.26 17.90
CA SER A 69 -2.89 -26.63 17.65
C SER A 69 -3.22 -27.43 18.92
N HIS A 70 -2.48 -27.21 20.02
CA HIS A 70 -2.75 -27.91 21.28
C HIS A 70 -4.01 -27.40 21.98
N THR A 71 -4.34 -26.11 21.84
CA THR A 71 -5.60 -25.59 22.42
C THR A 71 -6.86 -26.15 21.77
N GLU A 72 -6.78 -26.56 20.50
CA GLU A 72 -7.90 -27.22 19.82
C GLU A 72 -8.07 -28.68 20.28
N LYS A 73 -6.96 -29.38 20.59
CA LYS A 73 -7.00 -30.78 21.06
C LYS A 73 -7.52 -30.94 22.48
N GLY A 74 -7.21 -30.00 23.38
CA GLY A 74 -7.66 -30.07 24.78
C GLY A 74 -9.17 -29.97 25.00
N LYS A 75 -9.93 -29.57 23.96
CA LYS A 75 -11.40 -29.44 24.02
C LYS A 75 -12.17 -30.61 23.39
N GLY A 76 -11.51 -31.44 22.58
CA GLY A 76 -12.18 -32.57 21.91
C GLY A 76 -12.22 -33.86 22.73
N ASP A 77 -11.36 -34.01 23.73
CA ASP A 77 -11.15 -35.27 24.46
C ASP A 77 -11.80 -35.30 25.85
N VAL A 78 -12.49 -34.23 26.24
CA VAL A 78 -13.27 -34.19 27.48
C VAL A 78 -14.75 -34.14 27.11
N LEU A 79 -15.30 -35.27 26.68
CA LEU A 79 -16.73 -35.52 26.80
C LEU A 79 -17.06 -35.35 28.27
N SER A 80 -17.92 -34.39 28.62
CA SER A 80 -18.29 -34.21 30.02
C SER A 80 -19.00 -35.48 30.50
N LEU A 81 -18.91 -35.79 31.80
CA LEU A 81 -19.64 -36.92 32.38
C LEU A 81 -21.16 -36.82 32.08
N GLU A 82 -21.66 -35.61 31.84
CA GLU A 82 -23.04 -35.31 31.44
C GLU A 82 -23.35 -35.76 30.00
N GLU A 83 -22.40 -35.63 29.06
CA GLU A 83 -22.56 -36.14 27.68
C GLU A 83 -22.49 -37.68 27.61
N MET A 84 -21.76 -38.32 28.51
CA MET A 84 -21.75 -39.79 28.63
C MET A 84 -22.99 -40.36 29.32
N LEU A 85 -23.68 -39.57 30.16
CA LEU A 85 -24.84 -40.00 30.95
C LEU A 85 -26.18 -39.52 30.37
N ALA A 86 -26.18 -38.73 29.29
CA ALA A 86 -27.39 -38.28 28.61
C ALA A 86 -28.02 -39.37 27.72
N GLU A 87 -28.30 -40.54 28.30
CA GLU A 87 -29.33 -41.44 27.78
C GLU A 87 -30.64 -41.14 28.53
N SER A 88 -31.53 -40.40 27.86
CA SER A 88 -32.97 -40.32 28.14
C SER A 88 -33.42 -39.81 29.52
N SER A 89 -33.63 -38.50 29.66
CA SER A 89 -34.81 -37.97 30.38
C SER A 89 -35.11 -36.52 30.01
N GLU A 90 -36.39 -36.26 29.79
CA GLU A 90 -36.96 -34.96 29.46
C GLU A 90 -36.94 -33.98 30.66
N LEU A 91 -36.79 -32.68 30.32
CA LEU A 91 -37.24 -31.48 31.02
C LEU A 91 -36.47 -30.98 32.27
N GLU A 92 -36.23 -29.66 32.18
CA GLU A 92 -36.03 -28.63 33.22
C GLU A 92 -34.61 -28.22 33.67
N ALA A 93 -34.30 -26.98 33.28
CA ALA A 93 -33.67 -25.91 34.04
C ALA A 93 -32.37 -26.22 34.83
N GLY A 94 -31.22 -25.91 34.20
CA GLY A 94 -29.97 -25.71 34.94
C GLY A 94 -28.66 -25.90 34.18
N SER A 95 -28.49 -25.37 32.96
CA SER A 95 -27.19 -25.40 32.27
C SER A 95 -26.80 -23.99 31.83
N SER A 96 -26.04 -23.30 32.69
CA SER A 96 -25.50 -21.95 32.40
C SER A 96 -23.99 -21.83 32.63
N SER A 97 -23.31 -22.80 33.27
CA SER A 97 -21.88 -22.69 33.57
C SER A 97 -20.98 -22.99 32.36
N SER A 98 -21.27 -24.04 31.58
CA SER A 98 -20.42 -24.49 30.47
C SER A 98 -20.43 -23.56 29.25
N GLN A 99 -21.59 -23.00 28.90
CA GLN A 99 -21.69 -21.99 27.82
C GLN A 99 -20.99 -20.68 28.19
N LEU A 100 -21.08 -20.25 29.45
CA LEU A 100 -20.41 -19.04 29.92
C LEU A 100 -18.89 -19.21 29.91
N ASP A 101 -18.35 -20.36 30.30
CA ASP A 101 -16.92 -20.63 30.25
C ASP A 101 -16.39 -20.76 28.80
N LEU A 102 -17.13 -21.40 27.90
CA LEU A 102 -16.77 -21.44 26.46
C LEU A 102 -16.70 -20.04 25.83
N VAL A 103 -17.66 -19.17 26.13
CA VAL A 103 -17.68 -17.77 25.66
C VAL A 103 -16.56 -16.96 26.31
N ARG A 104 -16.28 -17.19 27.60
CA ARG A 104 -15.23 -16.49 28.36
C ARG A 104 -13.83 -16.87 27.88
N THR A 105 -13.56 -18.15 27.64
CA THR A 105 -12.29 -18.63 27.06
C THR A 105 -12.12 -18.17 25.62
N GLY A 106 -13.20 -18.09 24.82
CA GLY A 106 -13.15 -17.54 23.46
C GLY A 106 -12.75 -16.07 23.42
N LYS A 107 -13.31 -15.25 24.32
CA LYS A 107 -12.93 -13.83 24.46
C LYS A 107 -11.49 -13.65 24.95
N ALA A 108 -11.03 -14.48 25.89
CA ALA A 108 -9.65 -14.46 26.37
C ALA A 108 -8.66 -14.84 25.25
N LYS A 109 -8.95 -15.89 24.47
CA LYS A 109 -8.15 -16.31 23.30
C LYS A 109 -8.10 -15.21 22.25
N LEU A 110 -9.23 -14.57 21.94
CA LEU A 110 -9.27 -13.46 20.98
C LEU A 110 -8.41 -12.28 21.46
N LYS A 111 -8.46 -11.94 22.76
CA LYS A 111 -7.61 -10.88 23.33
C LYS A 111 -6.13 -11.22 23.20
N ALA A 112 -5.74 -12.46 23.55
CA ALA A 112 -4.36 -12.93 23.42
C ALA A 112 -3.86 -12.91 21.98
N LEU A 113 -4.71 -13.29 21.01
CA LEU A 113 -4.37 -13.25 19.59
C LEU A 113 -4.25 -11.81 19.05
N LYS A 114 -5.11 -10.88 19.49
CA LYS A 114 -4.99 -9.45 19.15
C LYS A 114 -3.65 -8.87 19.63
N GLU A 115 -3.26 -9.21 20.85
CA GLU A 115 -1.97 -8.79 21.41
C GLU A 115 -0.79 -9.42 20.66
N ALA A 116 -0.87 -10.71 20.33
CA ALA A 116 0.12 -11.38 19.50
C ALA A 116 0.23 -10.77 18.10
N MET A 117 -0.91 -10.36 17.51
CA MET A 117 -0.92 -9.64 16.23
C MET A 117 -0.16 -8.33 16.34
N TYR A 118 -0.42 -7.53 17.38
CA TYR A 118 0.28 -6.28 17.67
C TYR A 118 1.79 -6.44 17.77
N HIS A 119 2.26 -7.36 18.61
CA HIS A 119 3.70 -7.59 18.75
C HIS A 119 4.33 -8.16 17.48
N SER A 120 3.63 -9.04 16.75
CA SER A 120 4.16 -9.55 15.47
C SER A 120 4.34 -8.44 14.43
N SER A 121 3.42 -7.47 14.36
CA SER A 121 3.51 -6.37 13.41
C SER A 121 4.63 -5.39 13.77
N GLU A 122 4.77 -5.04 15.05
CA GLU A 122 5.81 -4.13 15.55
C GLU A 122 7.23 -4.68 15.34
N HIS A 123 7.40 -6.00 15.48
CA HIS A 123 8.69 -6.66 15.26
C HIS A 123 8.92 -7.09 13.79
N GLY A 124 7.99 -6.79 12.89
CA GLY A 124 8.13 -7.07 11.46
C GLY A 124 7.96 -8.54 11.06
N HIS A 125 7.31 -9.35 11.90
CA HIS A 125 7.02 -10.77 11.66
C HIS A 125 5.71 -10.97 10.89
N VAL A 126 5.65 -10.41 9.67
CA VAL A 126 4.42 -10.29 8.88
C VAL A 126 3.73 -11.63 8.58
N ASP A 127 4.48 -12.72 8.40
CA ASP A 127 3.88 -14.04 8.12
C ASP A 127 3.08 -14.57 9.33
N ILE A 128 3.49 -14.23 10.56
CA ILE A 128 2.73 -14.55 11.77
C ILE A 128 1.48 -13.67 11.83
N THR A 129 1.61 -12.37 11.52
CA THR A 129 0.47 -11.44 11.51
C THR A 129 -0.63 -11.90 10.53
N ILE A 130 -0.24 -12.34 9.32
CA ILE A 130 -1.17 -12.89 8.33
C ILE A 130 -1.76 -14.23 8.78
N ASP A 131 -0.97 -15.10 9.40
CA ASP A 131 -1.48 -16.35 10.00
C ASP A 131 -2.55 -16.01 11.08
N ILE A 132 -2.32 -15.01 11.94
CA ILE A 132 -3.30 -14.59 12.96
C ILE A 132 -4.55 -13.98 12.32
N ARG A 133 -4.40 -13.18 11.25
CA ARG A 133 -5.52 -12.63 10.48
C ARG A 133 -6.41 -13.76 9.92
N SER A 134 -5.80 -14.84 9.42
CA SER A 134 -6.53 -15.99 8.90
C SER A 134 -7.38 -16.72 9.95
N LEU A 135 -7.08 -16.52 11.25
CA LEU A 135 -7.88 -17.03 12.38
C LEU A 135 -9.09 -16.16 12.72
N GLY A 136 -9.35 -15.10 11.95
CA GLY A 136 -10.51 -14.22 12.12
C GLY A 136 -10.28 -13.01 13.02
N VAL A 137 -9.04 -12.72 13.41
CA VAL A 137 -8.72 -11.49 14.15
C VAL A 137 -8.86 -10.29 13.18
N PRO A 138 -9.64 -9.25 13.52
CA PRO A 138 -9.76 -8.06 12.68
C PRO A 138 -8.47 -7.24 12.70
N TRP A 139 -8.22 -6.53 11.60
CA TRP A 139 -7.15 -5.54 11.54
C TRP A 139 -7.47 -4.38 12.46
N THR A 140 -6.46 -3.90 13.18
CA THR A 140 -6.45 -2.52 13.69
C THR A 140 -5.70 -1.65 12.69
N LEU A 141 -5.96 -0.34 12.68
CA LEU A 141 -5.25 0.59 11.80
C LEU A 141 -3.72 0.46 11.92
N HIS A 142 -3.21 0.40 13.15
CA HIS A 142 -1.79 0.27 13.43
C HIS A 142 -1.20 -1.06 12.94
N THR A 143 -1.82 -2.20 13.28
CA THR A 143 -1.32 -3.53 12.86
C THR A 143 -1.31 -3.68 11.35
N TRP A 144 -2.32 -3.15 10.66
CA TRP A 144 -2.37 -3.10 9.21
C TRP A 144 -1.27 -2.21 8.63
N LEU A 145 -1.07 -1.02 9.20
CA LEU A 145 -0.09 -0.06 8.71
C LEU A 145 1.34 -0.59 8.85
N GLU A 146 1.69 -1.15 9.99
CA GLU A 146 3.03 -1.72 10.22
C GLU A 146 3.26 -3.00 9.43
N SER A 147 2.21 -3.81 9.20
CA SER A 147 2.27 -4.93 8.27
C SER A 147 2.52 -4.48 6.83
N LEU A 148 1.85 -3.41 6.39
CA LEU A 148 2.04 -2.82 5.06
C LEU A 148 3.45 -2.24 4.92
N ARG A 149 3.92 -1.52 5.94
CA ARG A 149 5.27 -0.97 6.01
C ARG A 149 6.30 -2.08 5.87
N THR A 150 6.19 -3.13 6.66
CA THR A 150 7.10 -4.28 6.63
C THR A 150 7.09 -4.97 5.27
N CYS A 151 5.91 -5.22 4.69
CA CYS A 151 5.79 -5.82 3.36
C CYS A 151 6.45 -4.96 2.27
N PHE A 152 6.34 -3.63 2.38
CA PHE A 152 6.97 -2.70 1.44
C PHE A 152 8.49 -2.74 1.51
N HIS A 153 9.06 -2.73 2.72
CA HIS A 153 10.51 -2.86 2.94
C HIS A 153 11.06 -4.21 2.47
N GLN A 154 10.30 -5.29 2.68
CA GLN A 154 10.67 -6.64 2.21
C GLN A 154 10.34 -6.88 0.72
N HIS A 155 9.77 -5.87 0.02
CA HIS A 155 9.39 -5.96 -1.39
C HIS A 155 8.42 -7.10 -1.74
N ARG A 156 7.57 -7.53 -0.78
CA ARG A 156 6.63 -8.65 -0.96
C ARG A 156 5.33 -8.19 -1.63
N ARG A 157 5.38 -7.98 -2.95
CA ARG A 157 4.27 -7.46 -3.76
C ARG A 157 2.91 -8.18 -3.57
N PRO A 158 2.83 -9.52 -3.52
CA PRO A 158 1.54 -10.20 -3.34
C PRO A 158 0.87 -9.86 -2.01
N LEU A 159 1.65 -9.75 -0.93
CA LEU A 159 1.13 -9.36 0.38
C LEU A 159 0.68 -7.91 0.40
N ILE A 160 1.42 -7.01 -0.27
CA ILE A 160 1.00 -5.61 -0.42
C ILE A 160 -0.37 -5.54 -1.10
N GLN A 161 -0.59 -6.28 -2.21
CA GLN A 161 -1.90 -6.30 -2.87
C GLN A 161 -3.01 -6.86 -1.98
N GLY A 162 -2.73 -7.90 -1.20
CA GLY A 162 -3.68 -8.48 -0.25
C GLY A 162 -4.07 -7.48 0.84
N LEU A 163 -3.06 -6.87 1.48
CA LEU A 163 -3.26 -5.88 2.54
C LEU A 163 -4.03 -4.65 2.04
N LEU A 164 -3.70 -4.13 0.85
CA LEU A 164 -4.43 -3.00 0.26
C LEU A 164 -5.89 -3.35 -0.05
N LYS A 165 -6.19 -4.60 -0.42
CA LYS A 165 -7.57 -5.06 -0.62
C LYS A 165 -8.35 -5.12 0.69
N GLU A 166 -7.68 -5.49 1.79
CA GLU A 166 -8.29 -5.63 3.11
C GLU A 166 -8.43 -4.30 3.88
N PHE A 167 -8.01 -3.16 3.32
CA PHE A 167 -8.19 -1.85 3.96
C PHE A 167 -9.66 -1.57 4.29
N SER A 168 -10.60 -2.05 3.48
CA SER A 168 -12.05 -1.91 3.72
C SER A 168 -12.55 -2.66 4.95
N CYS A 169 -11.74 -3.54 5.56
CA CYS A 169 -12.09 -4.21 6.82
C CYS A 169 -11.83 -3.34 8.05
N ILE A 170 -11.15 -2.20 7.91
CA ILE A 170 -10.91 -1.25 9.00
C ILE A 170 -12.07 -0.25 8.98
N GLU A 171 -12.77 -0.13 10.10
CA GLU A 171 -13.91 0.78 10.22
C GLU A 171 -13.42 2.24 10.23
N GLU A 172 -14.21 3.14 9.63
CA GLU A 172 -13.86 4.57 9.54
C GLU A 172 -13.76 5.24 10.92
N GLU A 173 -14.42 4.67 11.93
CA GLU A 173 -14.35 5.10 13.33
C GLU A 173 -12.96 4.86 13.95
N GLU A 174 -12.18 3.92 13.41
CA GLU A 174 -10.81 3.62 13.87
C GLU A 174 -9.75 4.51 13.20
N TYR A 175 -10.13 5.46 12.34
CA TYR A 175 -9.19 6.34 11.66
C TYR A 175 -8.56 7.34 12.63
N THR A 176 -7.34 7.04 13.07
CA THR A 176 -6.53 7.92 13.91
C THR A 176 -5.68 8.89 13.09
N GLU A 177 -5.08 9.88 13.76
CA GLU A 177 -4.12 10.82 13.15
C GLU A 177 -2.93 10.10 12.48
N GLU A 178 -2.61 8.88 12.92
CA GLU A 178 -1.57 8.00 12.35
C GLU A 178 -1.81 7.71 10.86
N LEU A 179 -3.07 7.59 10.43
CA LEU A 179 -3.40 7.39 9.03
C LEU A 179 -2.92 8.57 8.17
N ILE A 180 -3.03 9.80 8.70
CA ILE A 180 -2.66 11.02 7.97
C ILE A 180 -1.14 11.23 8.02
N THR A 181 -0.53 11.06 9.19
CA THR A 181 0.90 11.36 9.42
C THR A 181 1.84 10.27 8.91
N HIS A 182 1.43 9.00 8.99
CA HIS A 182 2.26 7.85 8.62
C HIS A 182 1.66 7.00 7.50
N GLY A 183 0.34 6.81 7.50
CA GLY A 183 -0.38 6.00 6.51
C GLY A 183 -0.31 6.56 5.10
N LEU A 184 -0.83 7.76 4.86
CA LEU A 184 -0.86 8.39 3.55
C LEU A 184 0.54 8.59 2.95
N PRO A 185 1.57 9.03 3.70
CA PRO A 185 2.93 9.10 3.17
C PRO A 185 3.47 7.74 2.73
N LEU A 186 3.23 6.68 3.49
CA LEU A 186 3.65 5.33 3.12
C LEU A 186 2.92 4.86 1.84
N MET A 187 1.60 5.05 1.76
CA MET A 187 0.81 4.71 0.57
C MET A 187 1.29 5.46 -0.66
N TYR A 188 1.64 6.74 -0.53
CA TYR A 188 2.20 7.53 -1.62
C TYR A 188 3.60 7.05 -2.04
N GLN A 189 4.43 6.64 -1.09
CA GLN A 189 5.73 6.02 -1.38
C GLN A 189 5.56 4.70 -2.14
N ILE A 190 4.59 3.85 -1.73
CA ILE A 190 4.26 2.61 -2.43
C ILE A 190 3.78 2.92 -3.85
N LEU A 191 2.90 3.91 -4.03
CA LEU A 191 2.41 4.34 -5.35
C LEU A 191 3.58 4.78 -6.25
N ARG A 192 4.51 5.58 -5.71
CA ARG A 192 5.65 6.10 -6.46
C ARG A 192 6.65 5.00 -6.84
N ALA A 193 6.83 4.00 -5.97
CA ALA A 193 7.75 2.89 -6.20
C ALA A 193 7.14 1.79 -7.09
N SER A 194 5.83 1.62 -7.06
CA SER A 194 5.12 0.60 -7.81
C SER A 194 4.99 0.95 -9.29
N LYS A 195 5.28 -0.03 -10.16
CA LYS A 195 4.90 -0.01 -11.58
C LYS A 195 3.68 -0.88 -11.88
N ASN A 196 3.10 -1.50 -10.84
CA ASN A 196 1.95 -2.39 -10.99
C ASN A 196 0.67 -1.55 -11.00
N GLU A 197 -0.11 -1.70 -12.07
CA GLU A 197 -1.38 -0.99 -12.23
C GLU A 197 -2.40 -1.39 -11.18
N VAL A 198 -2.44 -2.66 -10.76
CA VAL A 198 -3.41 -3.14 -9.76
C VAL A 198 -3.17 -2.48 -8.40
N ILE A 199 -1.90 -2.41 -7.96
CA ILE A 199 -1.54 -1.71 -6.72
C ILE A 199 -1.92 -0.23 -6.82
N SER A 200 -1.65 0.39 -7.97
CA SER A 200 -1.99 1.80 -8.21
C SER A 200 -3.50 2.04 -8.15
N GLN A 201 -4.30 1.14 -8.71
CA GLN A 201 -5.76 1.20 -8.67
C GLN A 201 -6.31 1.02 -7.25
N GLN A 202 -5.79 0.05 -6.50
CA GLN A 202 -6.19 -0.18 -5.10
C GLN A 202 -5.85 1.04 -4.23
N LEU A 203 -4.66 1.61 -4.37
CA LEU A 203 -4.26 2.83 -3.66
C LEU A 203 -5.16 4.01 -4.04
N ALA A 204 -5.50 4.16 -5.32
CA ALA A 204 -6.42 5.21 -5.76
C ALA A 204 -7.83 5.03 -5.15
N ALA A 205 -8.31 3.79 -5.02
CA ALA A 205 -9.57 3.49 -4.35
C ALA A 205 -9.53 3.88 -2.87
N ILE A 206 -8.46 3.52 -2.16
CA ILE A 206 -8.25 3.90 -0.76
C ILE A 206 -8.20 5.42 -0.60
N PHE A 207 -7.43 6.13 -1.44
CA PHE A 207 -7.38 7.59 -1.38
C PHE A 207 -8.74 8.23 -1.65
N THR A 208 -9.54 7.66 -2.55
CA THR A 208 -10.90 8.14 -2.80
C THR A 208 -11.79 7.92 -1.58
N GLN A 209 -11.70 6.75 -0.93
CA GLN A 209 -12.43 6.44 0.29
C GLN A 209 -12.04 7.39 1.44
N CYS A 210 -10.73 7.62 1.66
CA CYS A 210 -10.25 8.53 2.70
C CYS A 210 -10.59 10.00 2.43
N TYR A 211 -10.76 10.41 1.17
CA TYR A 211 -11.15 11.77 0.80
C TYR A 211 -12.63 12.05 1.07
N GLY A 212 -13.46 11.00 1.11
CA GLY A 212 -14.89 11.09 1.37
C GLY A 212 -15.70 11.67 0.20
N PRO A 213 -16.97 12.04 0.43
CA PRO A 213 -17.91 12.45 -0.62
C PRO A 213 -17.64 13.86 -1.17
N TYR A 214 -16.56 14.52 -0.75
CA TYR A 214 -16.26 15.88 -1.15
C TYR A 214 -15.70 15.93 -2.59
N PRO A 215 -16.07 16.94 -3.38
CA PRO A 215 -15.53 17.08 -4.73
C PRO A 215 -14.03 17.34 -4.65
N ILE A 216 -13.25 16.58 -5.43
CA ILE A 216 -11.79 16.76 -5.51
C ILE A 216 -11.52 18.23 -5.91
N PRO A 217 -10.73 18.98 -5.12
CA PRO A 217 -10.41 20.36 -5.41
C PRO A 217 -9.74 20.41 -6.77
N LYS A 218 -10.19 21.33 -7.62
CA LYS A 218 -9.55 21.54 -8.93
C LYS A 218 -8.08 21.87 -8.66
N LEU A 219 -7.18 21.01 -9.14
CA LEU A 219 -5.75 21.20 -9.00
C LEU A 219 -5.39 22.59 -9.56
N THR A 220 -4.93 23.49 -8.70
CA THR A 220 -4.42 24.79 -9.14
C THR A 220 -3.20 24.51 -10.01
N GLU A 221 -3.34 24.73 -11.32
CA GLU A 221 -2.23 24.56 -12.25
C GLU A 221 -1.04 25.39 -11.77
N ILE A 222 0.11 24.74 -11.58
CA ILE A 222 1.35 25.42 -11.24
C ILE A 222 1.72 26.25 -12.47
N LYS A 223 1.34 27.53 -12.46
CA LYS A 223 1.67 28.52 -13.48
C LYS A 223 3.19 28.67 -13.53
N ARG A 224 3.87 27.88 -14.35
CA ARG A 224 5.27 28.11 -14.70
C ARG A 224 5.33 29.37 -15.56
N LYS A 225 6.28 30.27 -15.27
CA LYS A 225 6.56 31.45 -16.09
C LYS A 225 6.91 30.98 -17.52
N GLN A 226 6.03 31.34 -18.45
CA GLN A 226 6.09 31.00 -19.87
C GLN A 226 7.22 31.78 -20.55
N THR A 227 8.01 31.14 -21.42
CA THR A 227 9.16 31.79 -22.09
C THR A 227 8.97 32.01 -23.59
N SER A 228 7.79 31.75 -24.17
CA SER A 228 7.52 32.09 -25.57
C SER A 228 6.02 32.02 -25.86
N ARG A 229 5.43 33.17 -26.18
CA ARG A 229 4.09 33.26 -26.78
C ARG A 229 4.27 33.71 -28.22
N LEU A 230 4.17 32.79 -29.16
CA LEU A 230 3.85 33.17 -30.53
C LEU A 230 2.37 33.01 -30.79
N ASP A 231 1.86 33.84 -31.69
CA ASP A 231 0.47 33.80 -32.13
C ASP A 231 0.15 32.41 -32.74
N PRO A 232 -0.99 31.79 -32.38
CA PRO A 232 -1.49 30.58 -33.03
C PRO A 232 -1.50 30.62 -34.57
N HIS A 233 -1.56 31.80 -35.19
CA HIS A 233 -1.48 31.97 -36.65
C HIS A 233 -0.18 31.42 -37.28
N PHE A 234 0.91 31.32 -36.50
CA PHE A 234 2.16 30.74 -36.98
C PHE A 234 2.19 29.20 -36.93
N LEU A 235 1.19 28.56 -36.32
CA LEU A 235 1.11 27.11 -36.25
C LEU A 235 0.70 26.53 -37.62
N ASN A 236 1.49 25.60 -38.15
CA ASN A 236 1.22 24.92 -39.43
C ASN A 236 1.05 25.87 -40.64
N ASN A 237 1.78 26.99 -40.64
CA ASN A 237 1.76 27.94 -41.74
C ASN A 237 2.88 27.61 -42.75
N LYS A 238 2.50 27.36 -44.00
CA LYS A 238 3.40 26.99 -45.09
C LYS A 238 4.31 28.13 -45.55
N GLU A 239 3.86 29.39 -45.45
CA GLU A 239 4.58 30.54 -46.02
C GLU A 239 5.84 30.89 -45.24
N MET A 240 5.80 30.72 -43.92
CA MET A 240 6.88 31.12 -43.01
C MET A 240 7.70 29.94 -42.49
N SER A 241 7.31 28.70 -42.81
CA SER A 241 7.99 27.49 -42.32
C SER A 241 9.33 27.24 -43.01
N ASP A 242 10.31 26.81 -42.23
CA ASP A 242 11.65 26.41 -42.66
C ASP A 242 11.93 24.91 -42.43
N VAL A 243 10.95 24.17 -41.89
CA VAL A 243 10.96 22.71 -41.71
C VAL A 243 9.55 22.13 -41.91
N THR A 244 9.49 20.91 -42.44
CA THR A 244 8.22 20.18 -42.64
C THR A 244 8.32 18.80 -42.00
N PHE A 245 7.36 18.44 -41.15
CA PHE A 245 7.24 17.10 -40.61
C PHE A 245 6.19 16.32 -41.38
N LEU A 246 6.47 15.05 -41.70
CA LEU A 246 5.50 14.15 -42.30
C LEU A 246 4.95 13.25 -41.19
N VAL A 247 3.68 13.44 -40.83
CA VAL A 247 3.00 12.70 -39.76
C VAL A 247 1.79 11.99 -40.35
N GLU A 248 1.76 10.66 -40.31
CA GLU A 248 0.72 9.84 -40.98
C GLU A 248 0.54 10.20 -42.48
N GLY A 249 1.64 10.52 -43.16
CA GLY A 249 1.61 10.94 -44.57
C GLY A 249 1.08 12.36 -44.81
N LYS A 250 0.75 13.12 -43.76
CA LYS A 250 0.32 14.53 -43.86
C LYS A 250 1.49 15.48 -43.52
N PRO A 251 1.74 16.53 -44.33
CA PRO A 251 2.76 17.52 -44.04
C PRO A 251 2.31 18.47 -42.92
N PHE A 252 3.22 18.75 -41.99
CA PHE A 252 3.06 19.70 -40.90
C PHE A 252 4.20 20.72 -40.95
N TYR A 253 3.86 21.99 -41.13
CA TYR A 253 4.81 23.09 -41.34
C TYR A 253 5.22 23.73 -40.00
N ALA A 254 6.53 23.90 -39.77
CA ALA A 254 7.03 24.44 -38.50
C ALA A 254 8.28 25.32 -38.67
N HIS A 255 8.73 25.92 -37.56
CA HIS A 255 9.84 26.88 -37.52
C HIS A 255 11.02 26.34 -36.68
N LYS A 256 12.22 26.23 -37.27
CA LYS A 256 13.45 25.72 -36.64
C LYS A 256 13.81 26.55 -35.41
N VAL A 257 13.71 27.88 -35.48
CA VAL A 257 14.03 28.77 -34.36
C VAL A 257 13.22 28.47 -33.10
N LEU A 258 11.95 28.10 -33.25
CA LEU A 258 11.08 27.74 -32.12
C LEU A 258 11.41 26.37 -31.57
N LEU A 259 11.63 25.41 -32.45
CA LEU A 259 12.00 24.07 -32.05
C LEU A 259 13.37 24.05 -31.36
N PHE A 260 14.30 24.90 -31.79
CA PHE A 260 15.61 25.10 -31.17
C PHE A 260 15.49 25.70 -29.77
N THR A 261 14.62 26.70 -29.62
CA THR A 261 14.37 27.35 -28.33
C THR A 261 13.64 26.41 -27.37
N ALA A 262 12.73 25.58 -27.88
CA ALA A 262 11.91 24.70 -27.05
C ALA A 262 12.58 23.36 -26.69
N SER A 263 13.51 22.85 -27.51
CA SER A 263 14.20 21.59 -27.23
C SER A 263 15.61 21.52 -27.83
N ASN A 264 16.60 21.25 -26.97
CA ASN A 264 17.97 21.00 -27.42
C ASN A 264 18.09 19.74 -28.31
N ARG A 265 17.15 18.79 -28.21
CA ARG A 265 17.12 17.63 -29.13
C ARG A 265 16.71 18.02 -30.55
N PHE A 266 15.72 18.91 -30.70
CA PHE A 266 15.37 19.44 -32.01
C PHE A 266 16.52 20.27 -32.59
N LYS A 267 17.25 21.01 -31.73
CA LYS A 267 18.49 21.69 -32.12
C LYS A 267 19.50 20.74 -32.73
N ILE A 268 19.85 19.66 -32.05
CA ILE A 268 20.81 18.67 -32.55
C ILE A 268 20.27 17.96 -33.81
N LEU A 269 18.98 17.61 -33.84
CA LEU A 269 18.36 16.88 -34.96
C LEU A 269 18.38 17.70 -36.25
N LEU A 270 18.08 19.00 -36.19
CA LEU A 270 18.01 19.85 -37.39
C LEU A 270 19.34 20.56 -37.71
N ALA A 271 20.26 20.72 -36.75
CA ALA A 271 21.58 21.32 -37.00
C ALA A 271 22.50 20.44 -37.85
N ASN A 272 22.31 19.12 -37.83
CA ASN A 272 23.14 18.17 -38.58
C ASN A 272 22.74 18.02 -40.06
N ARG A 273 21.83 18.84 -40.59
CA ARG A 273 21.36 18.74 -41.98
C ARG A 273 21.72 20.00 -42.80
N PRO A 274 22.24 19.84 -44.03
CA PRO A 274 22.67 20.98 -44.86
C PRO A 274 21.48 21.85 -45.30
N CYS A 275 21.68 23.18 -45.28
CA CYS A 275 20.76 24.17 -45.82
C CYS A 275 20.64 24.02 -47.34
N GLY A 276 19.47 23.62 -47.84
CA GLY A 276 19.23 23.62 -49.29
C GLY A 276 17.89 23.02 -49.72
N GLU A 277 17.35 22.07 -48.96
CA GLU A 277 16.08 21.42 -49.29
C GLU A 277 15.11 21.53 -48.11
N ASN A 278 13.83 21.75 -48.41
CA ASN A 278 12.74 21.68 -47.44
C ASN A 278 12.90 20.40 -46.61
N THR A 279 13.36 20.56 -45.38
CA THR A 279 13.80 19.44 -44.55
C THR A 279 12.56 18.65 -44.14
N CYS A 280 12.22 17.61 -44.91
CA CYS A 280 11.09 16.72 -44.64
C CYS A 280 11.51 15.66 -43.62
N ILE A 281 10.85 15.64 -42.47
CA ILE A 281 11.17 14.70 -41.37
C ILE A 281 9.96 13.83 -41.10
N GLU A 282 10.07 12.54 -41.38
CA GLU A 282 9.02 11.59 -41.09
C GLU A 282 8.97 11.27 -39.59
N ILE A 283 7.78 11.37 -39.00
CA ILE A 283 7.51 10.99 -37.62
C ILE A 283 6.56 9.80 -37.65
N SER A 284 7.13 8.63 -37.40
CA SER A 284 6.38 7.38 -37.22
C SER A 284 5.85 7.28 -35.78
N ASN A 285 4.78 6.50 -35.57
CA ASN A 285 4.20 6.19 -34.25
C ASN A 285 3.58 7.37 -33.47
N VAL A 286 3.17 8.44 -34.15
CA VAL A 286 2.40 9.54 -33.54
C VAL A 286 1.25 9.90 -34.48
N LYS A 287 0.02 9.96 -33.96
CA LYS A 287 -1.14 10.42 -34.73
C LYS A 287 -1.03 11.90 -35.03
N TYR A 288 -1.52 12.34 -36.19
CA TYR A 288 -1.41 13.74 -36.62
C TYR A 288 -1.98 14.72 -35.60
N HIS A 289 -3.15 14.42 -35.00
CA HIS A 289 -3.78 15.31 -34.02
C HIS A 289 -3.00 15.42 -32.71
N ILE A 290 -2.34 14.34 -32.28
CA ILE A 290 -1.47 14.34 -31.09
C ILE A 290 -0.24 15.22 -31.36
N PHE A 291 0.35 15.10 -32.54
CA PHE A 291 1.48 15.94 -32.94
C PHE A 291 1.10 17.42 -33.02
N GLN A 292 -0.09 17.73 -33.56
CA GLN A 292 -0.61 19.09 -33.60
C GLN A 292 -0.78 19.69 -32.18
N LEU A 293 -1.33 18.93 -31.23
CA LEU A 293 -1.46 19.36 -29.83
C LEU A 293 -0.09 19.64 -29.19
N VAL A 294 0.90 18.79 -29.48
CA VAL A 294 2.28 18.98 -29.00
C VAL A 294 2.89 20.25 -29.59
N MET A 295 2.73 20.49 -30.89
CA MET A 295 3.25 21.70 -31.54
C MET A 295 2.52 22.95 -31.06
N GLN A 296 1.22 22.88 -30.83
CA GLN A 296 0.44 23.97 -30.24
C GLN A 296 0.92 24.30 -28.82
N TYR A 297 1.25 23.30 -28.01
CA TYR A 297 1.87 23.51 -26.70
C TYR A 297 3.23 24.24 -26.80
N LEU A 298 4.06 23.85 -27.78
CA LEU A 298 5.38 24.46 -27.99
C LEU A 298 5.28 25.91 -28.51
N TYR A 299 4.30 26.22 -29.35
CA TYR A 299 4.14 27.56 -29.96
C TYR A 299 3.43 28.54 -29.02
N CYS A 300 2.37 28.09 -28.35
CA CYS A 300 1.56 28.94 -27.48
C CYS A 300 2.10 28.98 -26.04
N GLY A 301 3.09 28.15 -25.71
CA GLY A 301 3.79 28.16 -24.43
C GLY A 301 2.92 27.75 -23.23
N GLY A 302 1.80 27.07 -23.45
CA GLY A 302 0.83 26.75 -22.40
C GLY A 302 -0.22 25.74 -22.82
N ALA A 303 -0.92 25.20 -21.82
CA ALA A 303 -2.06 24.30 -22.01
C ALA A 303 -3.41 25.04 -22.07
N ASP A 304 -3.43 26.35 -21.84
CA ASP A 304 -4.65 27.18 -21.76
C ASP A 304 -5.52 27.10 -23.04
N ALA A 305 -4.92 26.84 -24.20
CA ALA A 305 -5.61 26.70 -25.49
C ALA A 305 -5.70 25.23 -25.99
N LEU A 306 -5.23 24.25 -25.21
CA LEU A 306 -5.21 22.84 -25.63
C LEU A 306 -6.52 22.16 -25.23
N HIS A 307 -7.33 21.83 -26.23
CA HIS A 307 -8.49 20.96 -26.02
C HIS A 307 -8.06 19.48 -26.10
N ILE A 308 -7.59 18.94 -24.98
CA ILE A 308 -7.17 17.53 -24.87
C ILE A 308 -8.39 16.69 -24.46
N ARG A 309 -8.85 15.78 -25.32
CA ARG A 309 -9.88 14.81 -24.94
C ARG A 309 -9.29 13.78 -23.97
N ASN A 310 -10.07 13.27 -23.03
CA ASN A 310 -9.61 12.30 -22.01
C ASN A 310 -8.90 11.06 -22.59
N THR A 311 -9.31 10.59 -23.78
CA THR A 311 -8.65 9.49 -24.50
C THR A 311 -7.24 9.81 -24.98
N ASP A 312 -6.96 11.09 -25.28
CA ASP A 312 -5.69 11.55 -25.83
C ASP A 312 -4.67 11.90 -24.72
N VAL A 313 -5.13 12.12 -23.47
CA VAL A 313 -4.27 12.46 -22.31
C VAL A 313 -3.17 11.42 -22.07
N MET A 314 -3.50 10.14 -22.21
CA MET A 314 -2.55 9.04 -21.96
C MET A 314 -1.43 8.98 -23.00
N GLU A 315 -1.72 9.32 -24.26
CA GLU A 315 -0.74 9.37 -25.35
C GLU A 315 0.09 10.67 -25.29
N VAL A 316 -0.52 11.79 -24.88
CA VAL A 316 0.13 13.12 -24.81
C VAL A 316 1.10 13.23 -23.61
N ARG A 317 0.76 12.63 -22.45
CA ARG A 317 1.55 12.72 -21.21
C ARG A 317 3.03 12.32 -21.36
N PRO A 318 3.39 11.16 -21.96
CA PRO A 318 4.79 10.79 -22.14
C PRO A 318 5.53 11.77 -23.06
N ILE A 319 4.87 12.28 -24.09
CA ILE A 319 5.45 13.21 -25.07
C ILE A 319 5.75 14.58 -24.43
N ILE A 320 4.80 15.14 -23.67
CA ILE A 320 5.02 16.40 -22.92
C ILE A 320 6.09 16.23 -21.83
N LYS A 321 6.10 15.10 -21.10
CA LYS A 321 7.13 14.82 -20.10
C LYS A 321 8.52 14.71 -20.74
N PHE A 322 8.59 14.12 -21.93
CA PHE A 322 9.82 13.99 -22.70
C PHE A 322 10.33 15.36 -23.19
N LEU A 323 9.45 16.17 -23.79
CA LEU A 323 9.80 17.51 -24.28
C LEU A 323 10.15 18.48 -23.14
N SER A 324 9.41 18.45 -22.03
CA SER A 324 9.72 19.27 -20.85
C SER A 324 11.01 18.87 -20.11
N ARG A 325 11.48 17.63 -20.25
CA ARG A 325 12.82 17.21 -19.78
C ARG A 325 13.92 17.73 -20.70
N ALA A 326 13.66 17.77 -22.00
CA ALA A 326 14.60 18.33 -22.98
C ALA A 326 14.70 19.88 -22.89
N ALA A 327 13.60 20.56 -22.55
CA ALA A 327 13.57 22.01 -22.29
C ALA A 327 14.27 22.41 -20.97
N ARG A 328 14.31 21.51 -19.98
CA ARG A 328 14.99 21.71 -18.68
C ARG A 328 16.52 21.72 -18.77
N GLY A 329 17.11 21.42 -19.93
CA GLY A 329 18.55 21.54 -20.15
C GLY A 329 19.06 22.98 -20.28
N SER A 330 18.18 24.00 -20.23
CA SER A 330 18.55 25.40 -20.44
C SER A 330 18.29 26.33 -19.24
N SER A 331 17.94 25.80 -18.06
CA SER A 331 17.71 26.62 -16.86
C SER A 331 18.43 26.12 -15.61
N VAL A 332 19.59 25.47 -15.79
CA VAL A 332 20.58 25.33 -14.72
C VAL A 332 21.79 26.16 -15.13
N LEU A 333 21.73 27.46 -14.84
CA LEU A 333 22.83 28.40 -14.62
C LEU A 333 22.21 29.80 -14.51
N CYS A 334 21.76 30.13 -13.30
CA CYS A 334 21.76 31.43 -12.63
C CYS A 334 20.93 31.30 -11.35
#